data_AF-A2BK18-F1
#
_entry.id   AF-A2BK18-F1
#
_cell.length_a   1.000
_cell.length_b   1.000
_cell.length_c   1.000
_cell.angle_alpha   90.00
_cell.angle_beta   90.00
_cell.angle_gamma   90.00
#
_symmetry.space_group_name_H-M   'P 1'
#
loop_
_entity.id
_entity.type
_entity.pdbx_description
1 polymer ?
#
loop_
_entity_poly.entity_id
_entity_poly.type
_entity_poly.pdbx_seq_one_letter_code
_entity_poly.pdbx_strand_id
1 'polypeptide(L)'
;MPVEVKSEEEFLKVLERARECRVKLGYRRKETEEGTRRIRVLKVKARTPKYLYTLVFEDIDKGIEFIKTIKDKCQNLVIFDEEVRNKLA
;
A
#
# COMPACT_ATOMS: atom_id res chain seq x y z
N MET A 1 13.65 -5.66 -7.43
CA MET A 1 13.92 -5.61 -5.98
C MET A 1 12.79 -4.88 -5.26
N PRO A 2 12.41 -5.30 -4.03
CA PRO A 2 11.44 -4.57 -3.20
C PRO A 2 12.10 -3.32 -2.59
N VAL A 3 11.36 -2.22 -2.56
CA VAL A 3 11.78 -0.97 -1.91
C VAL A 3 10.63 -0.51 -1.01
N GLU A 4 10.89 -0.31 0.28
CA GLU A 4 9.89 0.28 1.19
C GLU A 4 10.01 1.80 1.15
N VAL A 5 8.90 2.47 0.87
CA VAL A 5 8.79 3.93 0.81
C VAL A 5 8.15 4.40 2.11
N LYS A 6 8.72 5.44 2.72
CA LYS A 6 8.28 5.92 4.04
C LYS A 6 7.30 7.10 3.98
N SER A 7 7.22 7.80 2.85
CA SER A 7 6.34 8.96 2.69
C SER A 7 5.35 8.78 1.54
N GLU A 8 4.16 9.35 1.73
CA GLU A 8 3.11 9.38 0.70
C GLU A 8 3.58 10.18 -0.53
N GLU A 9 4.29 11.29 -0.34
CA GLU A 9 4.81 12.13 -1.43
C GLU A 9 5.82 11.40 -2.33
N GLU A 10 6.76 10.66 -1.74
CA GLU A 10 7.71 9.86 -2.53
C GLU A 10 6.96 8.78 -3.31
N PHE A 11 5.94 8.18 -2.71
CA PHE A 11 5.11 7.17 -3.37
C PHE A 11 4.33 7.76 -4.55
N LEU A 12 3.79 8.97 -4.42
CA LEU A 12 3.10 9.67 -5.52
C LEU A 12 4.02 9.89 -6.73
N LYS A 13 5.28 10.28 -6.51
CA LYS A 13 6.27 10.40 -7.60
C LYS A 13 6.58 9.06 -8.28
N VAL A 14 6.53 7.97 -7.52
CA VAL A 14 6.72 6.63 -8.08
C VAL A 14 5.52 6.21 -8.93
N LEU A 15 4.30 6.58 -8.54
CA LEU A 15 3.08 6.22 -9.25
C LEU A 15 3.06 6.74 -10.69
N GLU A 16 3.58 7.94 -10.94
CA GLU A 16 3.64 8.54 -12.29
C GLU A 16 4.33 7.66 -13.33
N ARG A 17 5.28 6.84 -12.89
CA ARG A 17 6.04 5.90 -13.74
C ARG A 17 5.72 4.43 -13.47
N ALA A 18 4.75 4.16 -12.60
CA ALA A 18 4.33 2.81 -12.29
C ALA A 18 3.37 2.29 -13.37
N ARG A 19 3.56 1.03 -13.77
CA ARG A 19 2.66 0.37 -14.72
C ARG A 19 1.47 -0.29 -14.03
N GLU A 20 1.62 -0.59 -12.75
CA GLU A 20 0.62 -1.34 -11.99
C GLU A 20 0.68 -0.94 -10.51
N CYS A 21 -0.48 -0.77 -9.91
CA CYS A 21 -0.69 -0.58 -8.49
C CYS A 21 -1.29 -1.85 -7.90
N ARG A 22 -0.69 -2.37 -6.85
CA ARG A 22 -1.11 -3.59 -6.16
C ARG A 22 -1.44 -3.25 -4.73
N VAL A 23 -2.66 -3.55 -4.30
CA VAL A 23 -3.11 -3.36 -2.93
C VAL A 23 -3.30 -4.71 -2.28
N LYS A 24 -2.64 -4.90 -1.13
CA LYS A 24 -2.72 -6.15 -0.37
C LYS A 24 -2.70 -5.90 1.13
N LEU A 25 -3.55 -6.60 1.87
CA LEU A 25 -3.48 -6.72 3.32
C LEU A 25 -2.29 -7.59 3.71
N GLY A 26 -1.61 -7.18 4.76
CA GLY A 26 -0.48 -7.88 5.31
C GLY A 26 -0.45 -7.79 6.81
N TYR A 27 0.65 -8.28 7.37
CA TYR A 27 0.93 -8.18 8.79
C TYR A 27 2.32 -7.60 8.99
N ARG A 28 2.48 -6.78 10.02
CA ARG A 28 3.77 -6.26 10.50
C ARG A 28 3.91 -6.61 11.97
N ARG A 29 5.14 -6.90 12.40
CA ARG A 29 5.47 -6.99 13.82
C ARG A 29 5.74 -5.57 14.31
N LYS A 30 5.09 -5.19 15.41
CA LYS A 30 5.29 -3.91 16.09
C LYS A 30 5.70 -4.21 17.52
N GLU A 31 6.80 -3.61 17.96
CA GLU A 31 7.23 -3.70 19.35
C GLU A 31 6.35 -2.78 20.19
N THR A 32 5.85 -3.33 21.29
CA THR A 32 5.03 -2.65 22.30
C THR A 32 5.61 -2.96 23.67
N GLU A 33 5.20 -2.23 24.71
CA GLU A 33 5.69 -2.43 26.08
C GLU A 33 5.44 -3.87 26.60
N GLU A 34 4.38 -4.52 26.11
CA GLU A 34 4.03 -5.91 26.44
C GLU A 34 4.67 -6.96 25.50
N GLY A 35 5.58 -6.53 24.61
CA GLY A 35 6.30 -7.40 23.67
C GLY A 35 5.94 -7.17 22.20
N THR A 36 6.24 -8.15 21.34
CA THR A 36 6.02 -8.05 19.89
C THR A 36 4.60 -8.46 19.50
N ARG A 37 3.80 -7.51 19.04
CA ARG A 37 2.44 -7.78 18.54
C ARG A 37 2.41 -7.81 17.01
N ARG A 38 1.54 -8.65 16.46
CA ARG A 38 1.29 -8.76 15.02
C ARG A 38 0.10 -7.88 14.65
N ILE A 39 0.35 -6.75 14.02
CA ILE A 39 -0.69 -5.83 13.55
C ILE A 39 -1.03 -6.10 12.09
N ARG A 40 -2.31 -5.93 11.73
CA ARG A 40 -2.73 -5.87 10.33
C ARG A 40 -2.25 -4.54 9.74
N VAL A 41 -1.79 -4.59 8.50
CA VAL A 41 -1.34 -3.41 7.76
C VAL A 41 -1.83 -3.47 6.33
N LEU A 42 -2.09 -2.32 5.72
CA LEU A 42 -2.39 -2.22 4.30
C LEU A 42 -1.11 -1.89 3.53
N LYS A 43 -0.77 -2.71 2.53
CA LYS A 43 0.39 -2.50 1.67
C LYS A 43 -0.08 -2.02 0.31
N VAL A 44 0.23 -0.77 0.00
CA VAL A 44 0.02 -0.19 -1.32
C VAL A 44 1.33 -0.28 -2.07
N LYS A 45 1.33 -0.96 -3.23
CA LYS A 45 2.56 -1.23 -3.97
C LYS A 45 2.49 -0.67 -5.37
N ALA A 46 3.55 0.00 -5.79
CA ALA A 46 3.70 0.51 -7.14
C ALA A 46 4.78 -0.31 -7.88
N ARG A 47 4.37 -0.98 -8.95
CA ARG A 47 5.26 -1.78 -9.80
C ARG A 47 5.80 -0.89 -10.93
N THR A 48 7.09 -0.63 -10.84
CA THR A 48 7.89 -0.08 -11.95
C THR A 48 8.60 -1.23 -12.68
N PRO A 49 9.17 -1.00 -13.88
CA PRO A 49 9.89 -2.06 -14.60
C PRO A 49 10.98 -2.74 -13.77
N LYS A 50 11.71 -1.99 -12.94
CA LYS A 50 12.84 -2.50 -12.15
C LYS A 50 12.48 -2.85 -10.70
N TYR A 51 11.60 -2.07 -10.07
CA TYR A 51 11.38 -2.13 -8.62
C TYR A 51 9.91 -2.32 -8.26
N LEU A 52 9.67 -2.84 -7.06
CA LEU A 52 8.36 -2.89 -6.43
C LEU A 52 8.41 -2.00 -5.19
N TYR A 53 7.90 -0.78 -5.33
CA TYR A 53 7.84 0.17 -4.23
C TYR A 53 6.63 -0.16 -3.38
N THR A 54 6.79 -0.15 -2.06
CA THR A 54 5.73 -0.50 -1.11
C THR A 54 5.60 0.61 -0.09
N LEU A 55 4.43 1.21 0.01
CA LEU A 55 4.00 2.08 1.10
C LEU A 55 3.13 1.26 2.05
N VAL A 56 3.42 1.34 3.34
CA VAL A 56 2.73 0.57 4.38
C VAL A 56 1.93 1.51 5.27
N PHE A 57 0.64 1.23 5.38
CA PHE A 57 -0.25 1.91 6.31
C PHE A 57 -0.56 0.98 7.48
N GLU A 58 -0.28 1.42 8.71
CA GLU A 58 -0.70 0.72 9.93
C GLU A 58 -2.20 0.91 10.19
N ASP A 59 -2.73 2.08 9.85
CA ASP A 59 -4.16 2.37 9.83
C ASP A 59 -4.74 1.98 8.46
N ILE A 60 -5.63 0.99 8.46
CA ILE A 60 -6.24 0.46 7.23
C ILE A 60 -7.15 1.50 6.59
N ASP A 61 -7.92 2.25 7.38
CA ASP A 61 -8.91 3.17 6.84
C ASP A 61 -8.22 4.39 6.21
N LYS A 62 -7.17 4.92 6.86
CA LYS A 62 -6.29 5.93 6.24
C LYS A 62 -5.67 5.42 4.92
N GLY A 63 -5.24 4.16 4.90
CA GLY A 63 -4.70 3.55 3.68
C GLY A 63 -5.74 3.43 2.56
N ILE A 64 -7.01 3.21 2.89
CA ILE A 64 -8.11 3.14 1.93
C ILE A 64 -8.44 4.52 1.36
N GLU A 65 -8.47 5.55 2.21
CA GLU A 65 -8.60 6.94 1.75
C GLU A 65 -7.48 7.30 0.79
N PHE A 66 -6.24 6.94 1.12
CA PHE A 66 -5.11 7.13 0.22
C PHE A 66 -5.34 6.44 -1.14
N ILE A 67 -5.79 5.18 -1.15
CA ILE A 67 -6.09 4.47 -2.40
C ILE A 67 -7.17 5.20 -3.22
N LYS A 68 -8.21 5.72 -2.59
CA LYS A 68 -9.25 6.51 -3.27
C LYS A 68 -8.65 7.73 -3.97
N THR A 69 -7.69 8.42 -3.35
CA THR A 69 -7.03 9.58 -3.96
C THR A 69 -6.08 9.25 -5.11
N ILE A 70 -5.48 8.05 -5.12
CA ILE A 70 -4.52 7.64 -6.17
C ILE A 70 -5.13 6.75 -7.26
N LYS A 71 -6.41 6.36 -7.12
CA LYS A 71 -7.10 5.43 -8.02
C LYS A 71 -6.96 5.85 -9.49
N ASP A 72 -7.13 7.14 -9.78
CA ASP A 72 -7.07 7.69 -11.14
C ASP A 72 -5.64 7.87 -11.66
N LYS A 73 -4.63 7.85 -10.78
CA LYS A 73 -3.21 7.93 -11.15
C LYS A 73 -2.61 6.57 -11.49
N CYS A 74 -3.27 5.49 -11.08
CA CYS A 74 -2.83 4.13 -11.34
C CYS A 74 -3.28 3.67 -12.72
N GLN A 75 -2.34 3.37 -13.62
CA GLN A 75 -2.65 2.81 -14.94
C GLN A 75 -3.42 1.48 -14.86
N ASN A 76 -3.12 0.67 -13.85
CA ASN A 76 -3.80 -0.59 -13.57
C ASN A 76 -3.82 -0.82 -12.06
N LEU A 77 -5.02 -0.88 -11.45
CA LEU A 77 -5.19 -1.12 -10.02
C LEU A 77 -5.65 -2.56 -9.76
N VAL A 78 -4.79 -3.34 -9.10
CA VAL A 78 -5.04 -4.72 -8.72
C VAL A 78 -5.23 -4.80 -7.20
N ILE A 79 -6.43 -5.20 -6.77
CA ILE A 79 -6.77 -5.39 -5.36
C ILE A 79 -6.85 -6.90 -5.10
N PHE A 80 -5.98 -7.39 -4.22
CA PHE A 80 -5.88 -8.82 -3.90
C PHE A 80 -6.88 -9.29 -2.84
N ASP A 81 -7.24 -8.41 -1.91
CA ASP A 81 -8.09 -8.76 -0.77
C ASP A 81 -9.51 -8.24 -0.98
N GLU A 82 -10.50 -9.12 -0.86
CA GLU A 82 -11.91 -8.84 -1.12
C GLU A 82 -12.49 -7.80 -0.14
N GLU A 83 -12.04 -7.83 1.12
CA GLU A 83 -12.36 -6.82 2.14
C GLU A 83 -12.04 -5.39 1.67
N VAL A 84 -10.86 -5.19 1.09
CA VAL A 84 -10.43 -3.88 0.60
C VAL A 84 -11.19 -3.49 -0.66
N ARG A 85 -11.51 -4.47 -1.52
CA ARG A 85 -12.32 -4.24 -2.72
C ARG A 85 -13.70 -3.73 -2.36
N ASN A 86 -14.34 -4.31 -1.34
CA ASN A 86 -15.68 -3.92 -0.89
C ASN A 86 -15.70 -2.52 -0.26
N LYS A 87 -14.63 -2.10 0.43
CA LYS A 87 -14.51 -0.73 0.97
C LYS A 87 -14.20 0.35 -0.09
N LEU A 88 -13.80 -0.06 -1.30
CA LEU A 88 -13.46 0.81 -2.43
C LEU A 88 -14.54 0.87 -3.52
N ALA A 89 -15.52 -0.03 -3.46
CA ALA A 89 -16.74 0.00 -4.27
C ALA A 89 -17.67 1.11 -3.78
#